data_AF-A0A3D5DJR2-F1
#
_entry.id   AF-A0A3D5DJR2-F1
#
_cell.length_a   1.000
_cell.length_b   1.000
_cell.length_c   1.000
_cell.angle_alpha   90.00
_cell.angle_beta   90.00
_cell.angle_gamma   90.00
#
_symmetry.space_group_name_H-M   'P 1'
#
loop_
_entity.id
_entity.type
_entity.pdbx_description
1 polymer ?
#
loop_
_entity_poly.entity_id
_entity_poly.type
_entity_poly.pdbx_seq_one_letter_code
_entity_poly.pdbx_strand_id
1 'polypeptide(L)'
;MHARGYLKVRISPARRLYMAIAGLALTLAMLPALTGAAPGTRAVPAHADELTASQNALRTGWDPSEPGLSPATVHGGKFKQLFRKTVTGQVYAQPIVVNGMLIVATEDDYVYG
;
A
#
# COMPACT_ATOMS: atom_id res chain seq x y z
N MET A 1 55.12 13.31 -42.92
CA MET A 1 53.64 13.34 -42.90
C MET A 1 53.13 11.91 -42.76
N HIS A 2 52.59 11.52 -41.59
CA HIS A 2 51.97 10.20 -41.40
C HIS A 2 50.50 10.40 -41.00
N ALA A 3 49.59 10.05 -41.90
CA ALA A 3 48.15 10.06 -41.64
C ALA A 3 47.77 8.81 -40.82
N ARG A 4 47.29 8.99 -39.59
CA ARG A 4 46.64 7.93 -38.81
C ARG A 4 45.16 7.86 -39.21
N GLY A 5 44.77 6.75 -39.83
CA GLY A 5 43.39 6.49 -40.23
C GLY A 5 42.48 6.25 -39.02
N TYR A 6 41.31 6.89 -39.02
CA TYR A 6 40.25 6.63 -38.05
C TYR A 6 39.44 5.39 -38.49
N LEU A 7 39.38 4.37 -37.63
CA LEU A 7 38.55 3.19 -37.84
C LEU A 7 37.07 3.59 -37.72
N LYS A 8 36.40 3.79 -38.86
CA LYS A 8 34.94 3.96 -38.92
C LYS A 8 34.28 2.62 -38.56
N VAL A 9 33.86 2.45 -37.31
CA VAL A 9 33.07 1.30 -36.88
C VAL A 9 31.68 1.41 -37.52
N ARG A 10 31.47 0.71 -38.64
CA ARG A 10 30.14 0.50 -39.22
C ARG A 10 29.40 -0.54 -38.39
N ILE A 11 28.51 -0.08 -37.51
CA ILE A 11 27.58 -0.96 -36.81
C ILE A 11 26.50 -1.38 -37.81
N SER A 12 26.44 -2.68 -38.12
CA SER A 12 25.48 -3.26 -39.06
C SER A 12 24.04 -3.09 -38.57
N PRO A 13 23.06 -2.97 -39.49
CA PRO A 13 21.64 -2.81 -39.13
C PRO A 13 21.12 -3.98 -38.27
N ALA A 14 21.67 -5.18 -38.47
CA ALA A 14 21.36 -6.36 -37.64
C ALA A 14 21.74 -6.18 -36.16
N ARG A 15 22.86 -5.49 -35.85
CA ARG A 15 23.26 -5.19 -34.47
C ARG A 15 22.36 -4.15 -33.81
N ARG A 16 21.81 -3.21 -34.59
CA ARG A 16 20.85 -2.22 -34.10
C ARG A 16 19.50 -2.86 -33.76
N LEU A 17 19.07 -3.81 -34.58
CA LEU A 17 17.84 -4.58 -34.34
C LEU A 17 17.97 -5.47 -33.09
N TYR A 18 19.10 -6.14 -32.91
CA TYR A 18 19.37 -6.95 -31.71
C TYR A 18 19.36 -6.12 -30.43
N MET A 19 19.92 -4.91 -30.46
CA MET A 19 19.94 -4.00 -29.30
C MET A 19 18.53 -3.47 -28.97
N ALA A 20 17.70 -3.18 -29.98
CA ALA A 20 16.32 -2.76 -29.78
C ALA A 20 15.45 -3.86 -29.17
N ILE A 21 15.59 -5.11 -29.65
CA ILE A 21 14.88 -6.27 -29.12
C ILE A 21 15.32 -6.58 -27.69
N ALA A 22 16.62 -6.48 -27.39
CA ALA A 22 17.15 -6.68 -26.05
C ALA A 22 16.65 -5.62 -25.05
N GLY A 23 16.57 -4.35 -25.46
CA GLY A 23 16.02 -3.28 -24.64
C GLY A 23 14.53 -3.47 -24.33
N LEU A 24 13.74 -3.86 -25.34
CA LEU A 24 12.31 -4.13 -25.18
C LEU A 24 12.05 -5.32 -24.25
N ALA A 25 12.83 -6.39 -24.38
CA ALA A 25 12.74 -7.56 -23.51
C ALA A 25 13.08 -7.22 -22.04
N LEU A 26 14.07 -6.35 -21.81
CA LEU A 26 14.44 -5.89 -20.47
C LEU A 26 13.32 -5.04 -19.84
N THR A 27 12.68 -4.17 -20.62
CA THR A 27 11.54 -3.37 -20.15
C THR A 27 10.33 -4.25 -19.84
N LEU A 28 10.03 -5.25 -20.67
CA LEU A 28 8.91 -6.17 -20.45
C LEU A 28 9.10 -7.05 -19.20
N ALA A 29 10.35 -7.45 -18.91
CA ALA A 29 10.68 -8.25 -17.75
C ALA A 29 10.53 -7.50 -16.40
N MET A 30 10.52 -6.17 -16.40
CA MET A 30 10.28 -5.38 -15.17
C MET A 30 8.81 -5.12 -14.85
N LEU A 31 7.89 -5.29 -15.81
CA LEU A 31 6.45 -5.08 -15.57
C LEU A 31 5.86 -5.92 -14.42
N PRO A 32 6.21 -7.22 -14.26
CA PRO A 32 5.66 -8.04 -13.17
C PRO A 32 6.07 -7.57 -11.77
N ALA A 33 7.22 -6.91 -11.65
CA ALA A 33 7.71 -6.35 -10.39
C ALA A 33 6.95 -5.07 -10.00
N LEU A 34 6.47 -4.30 -10.99
CA LEU A 34 5.68 -3.09 -10.76
C LEU A 34 4.21 -3.38 -10.41
N THR A 35 3.66 -4.48 -10.92
CA THR A 35 2.26 -4.89 -10.70
C THR A 35 2.07 -5.87 -9.55
N GLY A 36 3.15 -6.26 -8.84
CA GLY A 36 3.08 -7.22 -7.74
C GLY A 36 2.77 -8.67 -8.18
N ALA A 37 2.89 -8.97 -9.47
CA ALA A 37 2.68 -10.30 -10.03
C ALA A 37 3.91 -11.21 -9.90
N ALA A 38 5.01 -10.72 -9.31
CA ALA A 38 6.23 -11.47 -9.10
C ALA A 38 6.07 -12.51 -7.96
N PRO A 39 6.39 -13.79 -8.19
CA PRO A 39 6.42 -14.79 -7.12
C PRO A 39 7.35 -14.35 -5.99
N GLY A 40 6.83 -14.23 -4.77
CA GLY A 40 7.60 -13.80 -3.60
C GLY A 40 7.35 -12.37 -3.12
N THR A 41 6.62 -11.54 -3.88
CA THR A 41 6.04 -10.31 -3.33
C THR A 41 4.79 -10.68 -2.56
N ARG A 42 4.94 -11.01 -1.27
CA ARG A 42 3.76 -11.05 -0.38
C ARG A 42 3.16 -9.65 -0.40
N ALA A 43 1.88 -9.54 -0.76
CA ALA A 43 1.12 -8.34 -0.47
C ALA A 43 1.34 -8.03 1.01
N VAL A 44 1.73 -6.79 1.32
CA VAL A 44 1.72 -6.32 2.71
C VAL A 44 0.31 -6.60 3.21
N PRO A 45 0.13 -7.27 4.37
CA PRO A 45 -1.20 -7.46 4.91
C PRO A 45 -1.88 -6.10 4.94
N ALA A 46 -3.06 -5.99 4.33
CA ALA A 46 -3.83 -4.76 4.40
C ALA A 46 -4.09 -4.49 5.88
N HIS A 47 -3.43 -3.46 6.42
CA HIS A 47 -3.76 -2.96 7.75
C HIS A 47 -5.06 -2.17 7.58
N ALA A 48 -6.05 -2.44 8.42
CA ALA A 48 -7.26 -1.63 8.54
C ALA A 48 -6.91 -0.30 9.25
N ASP A 49 -5.99 0.44 8.65
CA ASP A 49 -5.53 1.72 9.14
C ASP A 49 -6.62 2.76 8.87
N GLU A 50 -7.02 3.47 9.92
CA GLU A 50 -7.98 4.56 9.87
C GLU A 50 -7.26 5.84 10.25
N LEU A 51 -6.48 6.38 9.30
CA LEU A 51 -5.49 7.44 9.55
C LEU A 51 -6.11 8.83 9.74
N THR A 52 -7.37 9.01 9.34
CA THR A 52 -8.09 10.28 9.42
C THR A 52 -9.48 10.04 9.97
N ALA A 53 -10.05 11.02 10.69
CA ALA A 53 -11.46 10.92 11.10
C ALA A 53 -12.34 10.67 9.87
N SER A 54 -13.35 9.82 10.01
CA SER A 54 -14.24 9.36 8.94
C SER A 54 -13.53 8.65 7.77
N GLN A 55 -12.41 7.98 8.07
CA GLN A 55 -11.65 7.04 7.23
C GLN A 55 -10.95 7.59 6.00
N ASN A 56 -11.54 8.55 5.30
CA ASN A 56 -11.05 9.01 4.01
C ASN A 56 -11.08 10.54 3.87
N ALA A 57 -10.41 11.04 2.84
CA ALA A 57 -10.31 12.48 2.57
C ALA A 57 -11.68 13.16 2.34
N LEU A 58 -12.66 12.41 1.82
CA LEU A 58 -14.03 12.89 1.62
C LEU A 58 -14.87 12.87 2.90
N ARG A 59 -14.36 12.28 3.99
CA ARG A 59 -14.99 12.19 5.31
C ARG A 59 -16.38 11.58 5.28
N THR A 60 -16.56 10.56 4.43
CA THR A 60 -17.88 9.90 4.27
C THR A 60 -18.19 8.91 5.39
N GLY A 61 -17.18 8.43 6.13
CA GLY A 61 -17.35 7.43 7.17
C GLY A 61 -17.79 6.05 6.67
N TRP A 62 -17.68 5.80 5.36
CA TRP A 62 -18.03 4.53 4.74
C TRP A 62 -16.77 3.69 4.47
N ASP A 63 -16.74 2.48 5.04
CA ASP A 63 -15.79 1.42 4.69
C ASP A 63 -16.42 0.44 3.67
N PRO A 64 -16.14 0.58 2.36
CA PRO A 64 -16.63 -0.37 1.36
C PRO A 64 -15.88 -1.71 1.39
N SER A 65 -14.76 -1.80 2.10
CA SER A 65 -13.87 -2.96 2.13
C SER A 65 -14.03 -3.84 3.37
N GLU A 66 -14.95 -3.52 4.30
CA GLU A 66 -15.22 -4.29 5.53
C GLU A 66 -15.67 -5.73 5.20
N PRO A 67 -14.79 -6.74 5.35
CA PRO A 67 -15.06 -8.08 4.84
C PRO A 67 -15.74 -8.99 5.86
N GLY A 68 -15.77 -8.62 7.15
CA GLY A 68 -16.14 -9.49 8.26
C GLY A 68 -17.52 -9.21 8.86
N LEU A 69 -18.00 -7.97 8.76
CA LEU A 69 -19.20 -7.51 9.48
C LEU A 69 -20.49 -7.52 8.64
N SER A 70 -20.83 -8.67 8.05
CA SER A 70 -22.13 -8.87 7.41
C SER A 70 -23.30 -8.73 8.41
N PRO A 71 -24.53 -8.38 7.96
CA PRO A 71 -25.69 -8.35 8.86
C PRO A 71 -25.91 -9.66 9.61
N ALA A 72 -25.68 -10.81 8.97
CA ALA A 72 -25.79 -12.11 9.63
C ALA A 72 -24.70 -12.30 10.71
N THR A 73 -23.47 -11.83 10.47
CA THR A 73 -22.39 -11.88 11.47
C THR A 73 -22.74 -11.06 12.71
N VAL A 74 -23.25 -9.84 12.51
CA VAL A 74 -23.61 -8.91 13.59
C VAL A 74 -24.77 -9.46 14.43
N HIS A 75 -25.81 -10.01 13.80
CA HIS A 75 -26.96 -10.58 14.51
C HIS A 75 -26.74 -12.00 15.04
N GLY A 76 -25.76 -12.75 14.51
CA GLY A 76 -25.53 -14.16 14.82
C GLY A 76 -24.90 -14.45 16.19
N GLY A 77 -24.75 -13.44 17.05
CA GLY A 77 -24.25 -13.58 18.42
C GLY A 77 -22.75 -13.90 18.55
N LYS A 78 -22.02 -14.01 17.43
CA LYS A 78 -20.56 -14.15 17.40
C LYS A 78 -19.83 -12.82 17.47
N PHE A 79 -20.49 -11.73 17.08
CA PHE A 79 -20.00 -10.37 17.27
C PHE A 79 -19.99 -10.03 18.77
N LYS A 80 -18.79 -9.86 19.36
CA LYS A 80 -18.59 -9.67 20.81
C LYS A 80 -17.46 -8.69 21.08
N GLN A 81 -17.46 -8.10 22.29
CA GLN A 81 -16.38 -7.24 22.78
C GLN A 81 -15.06 -8.03 22.86
N LEU A 82 -14.01 -7.54 22.21
CA LEU A 82 -12.67 -8.16 22.25
C LEU A 82 -11.87 -7.70 23.46
N PHE A 83 -11.90 -6.41 23.78
CA PHE A 83 -11.23 -5.83 24.94
C PHE A 83 -11.98 -4.60 25.46
N ARG A 84 -11.58 -4.13 26.64
CA ARG A 84 -12.04 -2.88 27.24
C ARG A 84 -10.87 -2.23 27.98
N LYS A 85 -10.74 -0.91 27.84
CA LYS A 85 -9.74 -0.11 28.54
C LYS A 85 -10.43 1.14 29.11
N THR A 86 -10.16 1.43 30.38
CA THR A 86 -10.58 2.69 31.01
C THR A 86 -9.55 3.78 30.71
N VAL A 87 -10.03 4.97 30.38
CA VAL A 87 -9.25 6.19 30.14
C VAL A 87 -9.73 7.31 31.08
N THR A 88 -8.91 8.35 31.25
CA THR A 88 -9.25 9.55 32.03
C THR A 88 -9.93 10.59 31.15
N GLY A 89 -11.09 11.10 31.56
CA GLY A 89 -11.90 12.03 30.79
C GLY A 89 -12.80 11.35 29.74
N GLN A 90 -13.73 12.12 29.16
CA GLN A 90 -14.59 11.65 28.08
C GLN A 90 -13.82 11.52 26.74
N VAL A 91 -14.23 10.56 25.91
CA VAL A 91 -13.75 10.41 24.53
C VAL A 91 -14.82 10.96 23.59
N TYR A 92 -14.60 12.18 23.08
CA TYR A 92 -15.47 12.80 22.07
C TYR A 92 -14.95 12.66 20.64
N ALA A 93 -13.63 12.51 20.49
CA ALA A 93 -13.01 12.31 19.19
C ALA A 93 -13.24 10.89 18.70
N GLN A 94 -13.26 10.72 17.38
CA GLN A 94 -13.16 9.40 16.77
C GLN A 94 -11.75 8.83 17.02
N PRO A 95 -11.61 7.64 17.62
CA PRO A 95 -10.33 6.95 17.68
C PRO A 95 -9.80 6.65 16.28
N ILE A 96 -8.47 6.62 16.14
CA ILE A 96 -7.79 6.25 14.90
C ILE A 96 -6.96 5.00 15.10
N VAL A 97 -6.79 4.20 14.05
CA VAL A 97 -5.90 3.04 14.05
C VAL A 97 -4.77 3.29 13.07
N VAL A 98 -3.53 3.20 13.56
CA VAL A 98 -2.33 3.42 12.75
C VAL A 98 -1.34 2.31 13.05
N ASN A 99 -0.93 1.55 12.04
CA ASN A 99 0.07 0.50 12.17
C ASN A 99 -0.29 -0.52 13.28
N GLY A 100 -1.59 -0.85 13.38
CA GLY A 100 -2.13 -1.78 14.39
C GLY A 100 -2.24 -1.21 15.82
N MET A 101 -1.96 0.07 16.03
CA MET A 101 -2.14 0.77 17.32
C MET A 101 -3.44 1.56 17.31
N LEU A 102 -4.26 1.40 18.35
CA LEU A 102 -5.45 2.21 18.58
C LEU A 102 -5.07 3.46 19.36
N ILE A 103 -5.25 4.63 18.75
CA ILE A 103 -4.96 5.92 19.37
C ILE A 103 -6.27 6.56 19.81
N VAL A 104 -6.33 6.98 21.09
CA VAL A 104 -7.51 7.61 21.71
C VAL A 104 -7.11 8.91 22.36
N ALA A 105 -7.83 10.00 22.07
CA ALA A 105 -7.70 11.29 22.75
C ALA A 105 -8.93 11.58 23.61
N THR A 106 -8.73 12.22 24.76
CA THR A 106 -9.80 12.56 25.72
C THR A 106 -9.96 14.07 25.88
N GLU A 107 -11.06 14.49 26.50
CA GLU A 107 -11.37 15.91 26.77
C GLU A 107 -10.34 16.61 27.67
N ASP A 108 -9.60 15.85 28.48
CA ASP A 108 -8.60 16.33 29.43
C ASP A 108 -7.18 16.36 28.82
N ASP A 109 -7.07 16.40 27.49
CA ASP A 109 -5.82 16.41 26.72
C ASP A 109 -4.91 15.18 26.93
N TYR A 110 -5.46 14.04 27.37
CA TYR A 110 -4.73 12.77 27.38
C TYR A 110 -4.79 12.07 26.01
N VAL A 111 -3.68 11.45 25.61
CA VAL A 111 -3.58 10.58 24.43
C VAL A 111 -3.04 9.20 24.84
N TYR A 112 -3.73 8.14 24.40
CA TYR A 112 -3.39 6.74 24.66
C TYR A 112 -3.04 6.02 23.34
N GLY A 113 -2.14 5.03 23.39
CA GLY A 113 -1.71 4.16 22.28
C GLY A 113 -1.12 2.85 22.80
#